data_AF-A0A840WP34-F1
#
_entry.id   AF-A0A840WP34-F1
#
_cell.length_a   1.000
_cell.length_b   1.000
_cell.length_c   1.000
_cell.angle_alpha   90.00
_cell.angle_beta   90.00
_cell.angle_gamma   90.00
#
_symmetry.space_group_name_H-M   'P 1'
#
loop_
_entity.id
_entity.type
_entity.pdbx_description
1 polymer ?
#
loop_
_entity_poly.entity_id
_entity_poly.type
_entity_poly.pdbx_seq_one_letter_code
_entity_poly.pdbx_strand_id
1 'polypeptide(L)'
;MPGFNRPTTTPTDPLATAARNVGLTLHRQGGHLYLSRVATRIGIHEHQGHWWIRLTATEELGPFSDTDELMRASVQALDAARARSREGLVRGR
;
A
#
# COMPACT_ATOMS: atom_id res chain seq x y z
N MET A 1 33.20 6.81 25.71
CA MET A 1 31.92 7.38 25.26
C MET A 1 31.39 6.50 24.14
N PRO A 2 30.35 5.66 24.35
CA PRO A 2 29.73 4.96 23.25
C PRO A 2 28.87 5.98 22.49
N GLY A 3 29.30 6.28 21.27
CA GLY A 3 28.51 7.03 20.31
C GLY A 3 27.16 6.35 20.17
N PHE A 4 26.12 7.13 20.46
CA PHE A 4 24.73 6.79 20.21
C PHE A 4 24.63 6.12 18.83
N ASN A 5 24.24 4.85 18.81
CA ASN A 5 23.63 4.20 17.67
C ASN A 5 22.49 5.11 17.22
N ARG A 6 22.77 6.03 16.30
CA ARG A 6 21.74 6.70 15.54
C ARG A 6 21.08 5.57 14.76
N PRO A 7 19.79 5.24 14.98
CA PRO A 7 19.10 4.48 13.96
C PRO A 7 19.27 5.33 12.70
N THR A 8 19.82 4.74 11.64
CA THR A 8 19.75 5.29 10.30
C THR A 8 18.26 5.41 9.99
N THR A 9 17.64 6.52 10.40
CA THR A 9 16.43 7.05 9.81
C THR A 9 16.81 7.35 8.37
N THR A 10 16.74 6.30 7.54
CA THR A 10 16.59 6.43 6.10
C THR A 10 15.61 7.57 5.85
N PRO A 11 15.91 8.49 4.91
CA PRO A 11 15.00 9.58 4.59
C PRO A 11 13.62 8.95 4.42
N THR A 12 12.71 9.35 5.30
CA THR A 12 11.35 8.83 5.39
C THR A 12 10.75 8.92 4.00
N ASP A 13 10.67 7.79 3.32
CA ASP A 13 10.08 7.67 2.00
C ASP A 13 8.70 8.35 2.13
N PRO A 14 8.42 9.47 1.42
CA PRO A 14 7.19 10.23 1.62
C PRO A 14 5.96 9.34 1.45
N LEU A 15 6.09 8.33 0.59
CA LEU A 15 5.14 7.24 0.40
C LEU A 15 4.94 6.37 1.65
N ALA A 16 6.01 6.00 2.36
CA ALA A 16 5.94 5.22 3.59
C ALA A 16 5.29 6.02 4.73
N THR A 17 5.61 7.33 4.82
CA THR A 17 4.97 8.24 5.78
C THR A 17 3.48 8.40 5.48
N ALA A 18 3.13 8.65 4.22
CA ALA A 18 1.74 8.80 3.78
C ALA A 18 0.94 7.51 4.03
N ALA A 19 1.52 6.34 3.70
CA ALA A 19 0.93 5.04 4.01
C ALA A 19 0.67 4.89 5.52
N ARG A 20 1.65 5.21 6.36
CA ARG A 20 1.51 5.12 7.81
C ARG A 20 0.42 6.05 8.35
N ASN A 21 0.29 7.25 7.81
CA ASN A 21 -0.73 8.23 8.22
C ASN A 21 -2.16 7.72 8.00
N VAL A 22 -2.38 6.91 6.96
CA VAL A 22 -3.68 6.27 6.68
C VAL A 22 -3.80 4.85 7.25
N GLY A 23 -2.85 4.42 8.10
CA GLY A 23 -2.86 3.10 8.72
C GLY A 23 -2.52 1.94 7.78
N LEU A 24 -1.79 2.23 6.69
CA LEU A 24 -1.22 1.26 5.77
C LEU A 24 0.26 1.00 6.10
N THR A 25 0.74 -0.18 5.73
CA THR A 25 2.16 -0.52 5.81
C THR A 25 2.72 -0.68 4.40
N LEU A 26 3.78 0.07 4.09
CA LEU A 26 4.53 -0.09 2.84
C LEU A 26 5.55 -1.22 2.98
N HIS A 27 5.52 -2.16 2.05
CA HIS A 27 6.47 -3.25 1.92
C HIS A 27 7.15 -3.18 0.56
N ARG A 28 8.45 -3.48 0.53
CA ARG A 28 9.19 -3.69 -0.72
C ARG A 28 9.61 -5.16 -0.77
N GLN A 29 9.17 -5.89 -1.79
CA GLN A 29 9.49 -7.31 -1.98
C GLN A 29 9.86 -7.56 -3.45
N GLY A 30 11.06 -8.08 -3.70
CA GLY A 30 11.50 -8.43 -5.06
C GLY A 30 11.52 -7.27 -6.07
N GLY A 31 11.77 -6.04 -5.60
CA GLY A 31 11.73 -4.84 -6.46
C GLY A 31 10.34 -4.24 -6.65
N HIS A 32 9.29 -4.91 -6.16
CA HIS A 32 7.92 -4.40 -6.20
C HIS A 32 7.54 -3.76 -4.87
N LEU A 33 6.70 -2.72 -4.94
CA LEU A 33 6.13 -2.05 -3.78
C LEU A 33 4.73 -2.59 -3.52
N TYR A 34 4.39 -2.76 -2.25
CA TYR A 34 3.09 -3.25 -1.81
C TYR A 34 2.60 -2.42 -0.64
N LEU A 35 1.32 -2.10 -0.63
CA LEU A 35 0.64 -1.54 0.53
C LEU A 35 -0.21 -2.63 1.16
N SER A 36 -0.11 -2.78 2.47
CA SER A 36 -0.89 -3.77 3.22
C SER A 36 -1.66 -3.14 4.38
N ARG A 37 -2.79 -3.78 4.71
CA ARG A 37 -3.59 -3.47 5.90
C ARG A 37 -4.12 -4.76 6.51
N VAL A 38 -3.72 -5.04 7.75
CA VAL A 38 -4.08 -6.23 8.54
C VAL A 38 -3.68 -7.56 7.89
N ALA A 39 -4.41 -7.99 6.85
CA ALA A 39 -4.24 -9.27 6.15
C ALA A 39 -4.37 -9.16 4.63
N THR A 40 -4.73 -7.98 4.11
CA THR A 40 -4.86 -7.73 2.68
C THR A 40 -3.67 -6.91 2.20
N ARG A 41 -3.15 -7.22 1.02
CA ARG A 41 -2.10 -6.45 0.36
C ARG A 41 -2.48 -6.16 -1.09
N ILE A 42 -2.06 -5.00 -1.57
CA ILE A 42 -2.17 -4.56 -2.96
C ILE A 42 -0.78 -4.16 -3.44
N GLY A 43 -0.49 -4.38 -4.72
CA GLY A 43 0.74 -3.88 -5.33
C GLY A 43 0.59 -2.41 -5.67
N ILE A 44 1.67 -1.65 -5.63
CA ILE A 44 1.75 -0.33 -6.26
C ILE A 44 3.00 -0.27 -7.12
N HIS A 45 2.92 0.46 -8.22
CA HIS A 45 4.07 0.70 -9.06
C HIS A 45 4.00 2.09 -9.67
N GLU A 46 5.17 2.66 -9.92
CA GLU A 46 5.31 3.93 -10.61
C GLU A 46 5.67 3.66 -12.07
N HIS A 47 5.10 4.44 -12.99
CA HIS A 47 5.40 4.40 -14.41
C HIS A 47 5.19 5.80 -15.02
N GLN A 48 6.21 6.36 -15.67
CA GLN A 48 6.16 7.73 -16.23
C GLN A 48 5.75 8.84 -15.22
N GLY A 49 6.13 8.72 -13.94
CA GLY A 49 5.81 9.72 -12.91
C GLY A 49 4.39 9.66 -12.35
N HIS A 50 3.61 8.66 -12.75
CA HIS A 50 2.31 8.34 -12.17
C HIS A 50 2.36 7.04 -11.39
N TRP A 51 1.45 6.88 -10.45
CA TRP A 51 1.30 5.68 -9.65
C TRP A 51 0.06 4.89 -10.05
N TRP A 52 0.20 3.57 -10.08
CA TRP A 52 -0.91 2.64 -10.25
C TRP A 52 -0.97 1.68 -9.08
N ILE A 53 -2.18 1.36 -8.68
CA ILE A 53 -2.50 0.36 -7.67
C ILE A 53 -2.91 -0.92 -8.38
N ARG A 54 -2.16 -1.99 -8.17
CA ARG A 54 -2.47 -3.31 -8.68
C ARG A 54 -3.29 -4.10 -7.66
N LEU A 55 -4.56 -4.33 -7.99
CA LEU A 55 -5.50 -5.06 -7.15
C LEU A 55 -5.47 -6.55 -7.44
N THR A 56 -5.40 -6.92 -8.72
CA THR A 56 -5.30 -8.31 -9.17
C THR A 56 -4.31 -8.42 -10.34
N ALA A 57 -4.19 -9.60 -10.93
CA ALA A 57 -3.35 -9.79 -12.11
C ALA A 57 -3.80 -8.93 -13.31
N THR A 58 -5.10 -8.62 -13.40
CA THR A 58 -5.75 -7.96 -14.54
C THR A 58 -6.37 -6.60 -14.19
N GLU A 59 -6.42 -6.22 -12.92
CA GLU A 59 -7.11 -5.01 -12.45
C GLU A 59 -6.13 -4.06 -11.77
N GLU A 60 -6.08 -2.85 -12.30
CA GLU A 60 -5.23 -1.76 -11.82
C GLU A 60 -6.05 -0.47 -11.73
N LEU A 61 -5.82 0.32 -10.68
CA LEU A 61 -6.40 1.64 -10.51
C LEU A 61 -5.33 2.71 -10.72
N GLY A 62 -5.67 3.75 -11.47
CA GLY A 62 -4.80 4.88 -11.76
C GLY A 62 -5.06 5.45 -13.15
N PRO A 63 -4.20 6.37 -13.63
CA PRO A 63 -3.00 6.89 -12.96
C PRO A 63 -3.30 7.85 -11.80
N PHE A 64 -2.49 7.81 -10.75
CA PHE A 64 -2.51 8.78 -9.65
C PHE A 64 -1.23 9.63 -9.67
N SER A 65 -1.37 10.95 -9.65
CA SER A 65 -0.25 11.89 -9.56
C SER A 65 -0.01 12.41 -8.14
N ASP A 66 -1.04 12.32 -7.28
CA ASP A 66 -0.99 12.79 -5.90
C ASP A 66 -0.85 11.61 -4.93
N THR A 67 0.03 11.76 -3.94
CA THR A 67 0.28 10.70 -2.95
C THR A 67 -0.91 10.50 -2.02
N ASP A 68 -1.61 11.54 -1.60
CA ASP A 68 -2.80 11.44 -0.75
C ASP A 68 -3.97 10.80 -1.50
N GLU A 69 -4.11 11.08 -2.81
CA GLU A 69 -5.09 10.42 -3.65
C GLU A 69 -4.77 8.93 -3.81
N LEU A 70 -3.52 8.59 -4.11
CA LEU A 70 -3.03 7.22 -4.16
C LEU A 70 -3.30 6.48 -2.84
N MET A 71 -3.03 7.10 -1.69
CA MET A 71 -3.28 6.50 -0.39
C MET A 71 -4.77 6.29 -0.11
N ARG A 72 -5.61 7.28 -0.40
CA ARG A 72 -7.07 7.15 -0.27
C ARG A 72 -7.63 6.04 -1.16
N ALA A 73 -7.20 5.97 -2.41
CA ALA A 73 -7.59 4.91 -3.33
C ALA A 73 -7.10 3.53 -2.85
N SER A 74 -5.88 3.47 -2.31
CA SER A 74 -5.31 2.24 -1.74
C SER A 74 -6.10 1.73 -0.55
N VAL A 75 -6.53 2.61 0.35
CA VAL A 75 -7.40 2.26 1.49
C VAL A 75 -8.74 1.72 0.99
N GLN A 76 -9.40 2.42 0.07
CA GLN A 76 -10.69 1.99 -0.47
C GLN A 76 -10.60 0.63 -1.15
N ALA A 77 -9.53 0.39 -1.92
CA ALA A 77 -9.36 -0.87 -2.61
C ALA A 77 -9.05 -2.03 -1.66
N LEU A 78 -8.26 -1.78 -0.60
CA LEU A 78 -8.04 -2.76 0.47
C LEU A 78 -9.33 -3.09 1.24
N ASP A 79 -10.15 -2.07 1.53
CA ASP A 79 -11.43 -2.27 2.20
C ASP A 79 -12.43 -3.02 1.32
N ALA A 80 -12.48 -2.74 0.01
CA ALA A 80 -13.28 -3.48 -0.96
C ALA A 80 -12.83 -4.95 -1.09
N ALA A 81 -11.52 -5.21 -1.18
CA ALA A 81 -10.96 -6.55 -1.22
C ALA A 81 -11.25 -7.34 0.07
N ARG A 82 -11.23 -6.65 1.23
CA ARG A 82 -11.62 -7.25 2.51
C ARG A 82 -13.11 -7.57 2.58
N ALA A 83 -13.97 -6.66 2.12
CA ALA A 83 -15.42 -6.89 2.07
C ALA A 83 -15.74 -8.13 1.22
N ARG A 84 -15.16 -8.23 0.02
CA ARG A 84 -15.31 -9.39 -0.86
C ARG A 84 -14.85 -10.70 -0.24
N SER A 85 -13.71 -10.67 0.45
CA SER A 85 -13.18 -11.84 1.17
C SER A 85 -14.10 -12.28 2.31
N ARG A 86 -14.75 -11.33 2.99
CA ARG A 86 -15.72 -11.61 4.06
C ARG A 86 -17.04 -12.18 3.50
N GLU A 87 -17.52 -11.66 2.37
CA GLU A 87 -18.75 -12.17 1.72
C GLU A 87 -18.61 -13.62 1.25
N GLY A 88 -17.44 -13.99 0.70
CA GLY A 88 -17.15 -15.38 0.34
C GLY A 88 -17.20 -16.36 1.52
N LEU A 89 -16.90 -15.88 2.73
CA LEU A 89 -16.95 -16.66 3.97
C LEU A 89 -18.37 -16.80 4.54
N VAL A 90 -19.26 -15.84 4.29
CA VAL A 90 -20.65 -15.86 4.81
C VAL A 90 -21.57 -16.74 3.96
N ARG A 91 -21.26 -16.92 2.66
CA ARG A 91 -22.09 -17.70 1.73
C ARG A 91 -21.79 -19.21 1.70
N GLY A 92 -20.86 -19.68 2.53
CA GLY A 92 -20.41 -21.07 2.60
C GLY A 92 -20.99 -21.88 3.77
N ARG A 93 -22.21 -21.58 4.23
CA ARG A 93 -22.90 -22.37 5.26
C ARG A 93 -24.27 -22.82 4.80
#